data_AF-A0A172UMC7-F1
#
_entry.id   AF-A0A172UMC7-F1
#
_cell.length_a   1.000
_cell.length_b   1.000
_cell.length_c   1.000
_cell.angle_alpha   90.00
_cell.angle_beta   90.00
_cell.angle_gamma   90.00
#
_symmetry.space_group_name_H-M   'P 1'
#
loop_
_entity.id
_entity.type
_entity.pdbx_description
1 polymer ?
#
loop_
_entity_poly.entity_id
_entity_poly.type
_entity_poly.pdbx_seq_one_letter_code
_entity_poly.pdbx_strand_id
1 'polypeptide(L)'
;MSYRAAPTVCASAPSGGRLAQRGRAMLRTEMTTTGETTGCPCGGCSPPPPLTDLEVQAALHHVSNQHAVAFAQGQVTLVSYYGCPECGSWVPTFTEA
;
A
#
# COMPACT_ATOMS: atom_id res chain seq x y z
N MET A 1 -17.32 -1.57 40.12
CA MET A 1 -16.89 -0.56 39.12
C MET A 1 -15.50 -0.95 38.66
N SER A 2 -15.39 -1.61 37.51
CA SER A 2 -14.12 -2.13 36.98
C SER A 2 -13.65 -1.24 35.84
N TYR A 3 -12.57 -0.50 36.07
CA TYR A 3 -11.87 0.27 35.03
C TYR A 3 -11.05 -0.72 34.19
N ARG A 4 -11.52 -1.02 32.96
CA ARG A 4 -10.71 -1.69 31.94
C ARG A 4 -9.66 -0.71 31.45
N ALA A 5 -8.39 -1.00 31.74
CA ALA A 5 -7.26 -0.32 31.12
C ALA A 5 -7.35 -0.47 29.60
N ALA A 6 -7.31 0.65 28.88
CA ALA A 6 -7.28 0.68 27.43
C ALA A 6 -6.01 -0.02 26.92
N PRO A 7 -6.09 -0.86 25.88
CA PRO A 7 -4.92 -1.55 25.37
C PRO A 7 -3.98 -0.53 24.72
N THR A 8 -2.72 -0.54 25.12
CA THR A 8 -1.61 0.25 24.57
C THR A 8 -1.28 -0.21 23.14
N VAL A 9 -2.19 0.01 22.19
CA VAL A 9 -2.04 -0.38 20.77
C VAL A 9 -1.41 0.74 19.93
N CYS A 10 -1.11 1.89 20.53
CA CYS A 10 -0.54 3.04 19.82
C CYS A 10 0.89 3.40 20.27
N ALA A 11 1.64 2.45 20.86
CA ALA A 11 3.07 2.66 21.10
C ALA A 11 3.77 2.78 19.74
N SER A 12 4.08 4.03 19.37
CA SER A 12 4.68 4.36 18.08
C SER A 12 6.05 3.70 17.99
N ALA A 13 6.19 2.72 17.09
CA ALA A 13 7.48 2.15 16.73
C ALA A 13 8.47 3.28 16.33
N PRO A 14 9.77 3.14 16.62
CA PRO A 14 10.77 4.19 16.42
C PRO A 14 10.69 4.70 14.99
N SER A 15 10.40 5.99 14.84
CA SER A 15 10.44 6.89 13.66
C SER A 15 9.92 6.38 12.30
N GLY A 16 10.32 5.19 11.84
CA GLY A 16 9.88 4.56 10.60
C GLY A 16 8.45 4.05 10.61
N GLY A 17 7.86 3.74 11.77
CA GLY A 17 6.47 3.24 11.85
C GLY A 17 5.42 4.26 11.40
N ARG A 18 5.56 5.53 11.83
CA ARG A 18 4.65 6.61 11.43
C ARG A 18 4.82 7.02 9.97
N LEU A 19 6.05 7.06 9.47
CA LEU A 19 6.32 7.35 8.07
C LEU A 19 5.82 6.24 7.14
N ALA A 20 6.01 4.98 7.52
CA ALA A 20 5.45 3.85 6.79
C ALA A 20 3.90 3.87 6.78
N GLN A 21 3.27 4.23 7.90
CA GLN A 21 1.81 4.41 7.94
C GLN A 21 1.35 5.55 7.00
N ARG A 22 2.05 6.68 6.99
CA ARG A 22 1.78 7.78 6.05
C ARG A 22 1.92 7.31 4.60
N GLY A 23 2.98 6.59 4.27
CA GLY A 23 3.20 6.03 2.93
C GLY A 23 2.10 5.08 2.50
N ARG A 24 1.67 4.17 3.39
CA ARG A 24 0.54 3.27 3.13
C ARG A 24 -0.77 4.04 2.93
N ALA A 25 -1.00 5.13 3.67
CA ALA A 25 -2.19 5.96 3.49
C ALA A 25 -2.17 6.69 2.13
N MET A 26 -1.01 7.21 1.72
CA MET A 26 -0.84 7.83 0.41
C MET A 26 -1.04 6.82 -0.72
N LEU A 27 -0.43 5.63 -0.62
CA LEU A 27 -0.64 4.53 -1.56
C LEU A 27 -2.10 4.12 -1.63
N ARG A 28 -2.81 4.08 -0.50
CA ARG A 28 -4.23 3.77 -0.49
C ARG A 28 -5.01 4.76 -1.36
N THR A 29 -4.80 6.06 -1.14
CA THR A 29 -5.43 7.10 -1.94
C THR A 29 -5.10 6.96 -3.42
N GLU A 30 -3.83 6.73 -3.76
CA GLU A 30 -3.38 6.58 -5.15
C GLU A 30 -3.98 5.35 -5.83
N MET A 31 -4.06 4.21 -5.14
CA MET A 31 -4.62 2.96 -5.67
C MET A 31 -6.16 2.99 -5.80
N THR A 32 -6.84 3.74 -4.91
CA THR A 32 -8.30 3.96 -5.00
C THR A 32 -8.69 5.09 -5.94
N THR A 33 -7.73 5.92 -6.35
CA THR A 33 -7.92 6.94 -7.39
C THR A 33 -7.60 6.27 -8.73
N THR A 34 -8.34 6.61 -9.79
CA THR A 34 -8.04 6.10 -11.14
C THR A 34 -6.67 6.63 -11.59
N GLY A 35 -5.61 5.88 -11.33
CA GLY A 35 -4.27 6.15 -11.84
C GLY A 35 -4.09 5.52 -13.22
N GLU A 36 -3.53 6.27 -14.16
CA GLU A 36 -3.03 5.69 -15.41
C GLU A 36 -1.82 4.81 -15.09
N THR A 37 -2.02 3.50 -14.99
CA THR A 37 -0.92 2.54 -14.88
C THR A 37 -0.17 2.48 -16.20
N THR A 38 1.14 2.71 -16.17
CA THR A 38 1.97 2.57 -17.36
C THR A 38 2.41 1.11 -17.45
N GLY A 39 1.65 0.27 -18.17
CA GLY A 39 1.89 -1.18 -18.18
C GLY A 39 1.12 -1.96 -19.24
N CYS A 40 1.35 -3.28 -19.30
CA CYS A 40 0.62 -4.18 -20.17
C CYS A 40 -0.87 -4.22 -19.75
N PRO A 41 -1.83 -3.99 -20.67
CA PRO A 41 -3.25 -3.89 -20.32
C PRO A 41 -3.93 -5.24 -20.07
N CYS A 42 -3.18 -6.32 -19.88
CA CYS A 42 -3.77 -7.63 -19.61
C CYS A 42 -4.31 -7.67 -18.17
N GLY A 43 -5.38 -8.42 -17.94
CA GLY A 43 -6.01 -8.55 -16.62
C GLY A 43 -5.14 -9.17 -15.51
N GLY A 44 -3.89 -9.56 -15.82
CA GLY A 44 -2.88 -9.99 -14.83
C GLY A 44 -1.84 -8.90 -14.48
N CYS A 45 -1.69 -7.87 -15.31
CA CYS A 45 -0.70 -6.79 -15.16
C CYS A 45 -1.35 -5.41 -14.91
N SER A 46 -2.66 -5.29 -15.15
CA SER A 46 -3.45 -4.12 -14.77
C SER A 46 -4.73 -4.58 -14.08
N PRO A 47 -4.97 -4.18 -12.81
CA PRO A 47 -6.31 -4.28 -12.24
C PRO A 47 -7.28 -3.38 -13.03
N PRO A 48 -8.56 -3.75 -13.16
CA PRO A 48 -9.57 -2.80 -13.62
C PRO A 48 -9.67 -1.65 -12.59
N PRO A 49 -9.54 -0.38 -13.01
CA PRO A 49 -9.58 0.74 -12.07
C PRO A 49 -11.01 1.19 -11.71
N PRO A 50 -11.21 1.79 -10.52
CA PRO A 50 -10.31 1.80 -9.35
C PRO A 50 -10.44 0.53 -8.49
N LEU A 51 -9.36 0.15 -7.82
CA LEU A 51 -9.35 -0.95 -6.85
C LEU A 51 -10.28 -0.64 -5.68
N THR A 52 -10.99 -1.67 -5.20
CA THR A 52 -11.81 -1.55 -3.99
C THR A 52 -10.93 -1.39 -2.74
N ASP A 53 -11.47 -0.80 -1.68
CA ASP A 53 -10.75 -0.64 -0.40
C ASP A 53 -10.19 -1.97 0.13
N LEU A 54 -10.93 -3.08 -0.05
CA LEU A 54 -10.50 -4.42 0.34
C LEU A 54 -9.30 -4.90 -0.49
N GLU A 55 -9.33 -4.73 -1.80
CA GLU A 55 -8.22 -5.10 -2.68
C GLU A 55 -6.97 -4.27 -2.39
N VAL A 56 -7.15 -2.99 -2.06
CA VAL A 56 -6.04 -2.12 -1.66
C VAL A 56 -5.46 -2.54 -0.31
N GLN A 57 -6.28 -2.91 0.67
CA GLN A 57 -5.79 -3.45 1.93
C GLN A 57 -4.96 -4.72 1.71
N ALA A 58 -5.47 -5.66 0.90
CA ALA A 58 -4.76 -6.88 0.54
C ALA A 58 -3.43 -6.57 -0.17
N ALA A 59 -3.42 -5.61 -1.10
CA ALA A 59 -2.21 -5.22 -1.81
C ALA A 59 -1.16 -4.55 -0.90
N LEU A 60 -1.60 -3.73 0.05
CA LEU A 60 -0.72 -3.08 1.03
C LEU A 60 -0.03 -4.10 1.95
N HIS A 61 -0.56 -5.31 2.12
CA HIS A 61 0.17 -6.37 2.85
C HIS A 61 1.47 -6.78 2.17
N HIS A 62 1.60 -6.62 0.85
CA HIS A 62 2.84 -6.88 0.11
C HIS A 62 3.83 -5.71 0.16
N VAL A 63 3.41 -4.53 0.64
CA VAL A 63 4.28 -3.35 0.74
C VAL A 63 5.13 -3.46 2.01
N SER A 64 6.45 -3.49 1.83
CA SER A 64 7.40 -3.40 2.94
C SER A 64 7.37 -2.01 3.57
N ASN A 65 7.77 -1.90 4.84
CA ASN A 65 7.89 -0.59 5.49
C ASN A 65 8.89 0.32 4.77
N GLN A 66 9.92 -0.24 4.13
CA GLN A 66 10.90 0.51 3.35
C GLN A 66 10.27 1.14 2.11
N HIS A 67 9.51 0.38 1.32
CA HIS A 67 8.79 0.94 0.17
C HIS A 67 7.74 1.97 0.59
N ALA A 68 7.02 1.73 1.69
CA ALA A 68 6.07 2.70 2.21
C ALA A 68 6.76 4.02 2.59
N VAL A 69 7.91 3.96 3.27
CA VAL A 69 8.69 5.17 3.62
C VAL A 69 9.25 5.85 2.37
N ALA A 70 9.85 5.10 1.45
CA ALA A 70 10.42 5.63 0.21
C ALA A 70 9.33 6.34 -0.63
N PHE A 71 8.14 5.76 -0.70
CA PHE A 71 6.99 6.37 -1.37
C PHE A 71 6.53 7.65 -0.65
N ALA A 72 6.43 7.63 0.69
CA ALA A 72 6.08 8.81 1.47
C ALA A 72 7.09 9.96 1.31
N GLN A 73 8.35 9.64 1.01
CA GLN A 73 9.44 10.58 0.77
C GLN A 73 9.56 10.99 -0.70
N GLY A 74 8.76 10.43 -1.60
CA GLY A 74 8.83 10.70 -3.03
C GLY A 74 10.08 10.14 -3.71
N GLN A 75 10.73 9.13 -3.10
CA GLN A 75 11.89 8.45 -3.68
C GLN A 75 11.50 7.37 -4.69
N VAL A 76 10.28 6.86 -4.57
CA VAL A 76 9.71 5.88 -5.51
C VAL A 76 8.29 6.27 -5.89
N THR A 77 7.90 5.90 -7.10
CA THR A 77 6.53 6.07 -7.62
C THR A 77 5.91 4.71 -7.94
N LEU A 78 4.60 4.62 -7.83
CA LEU A 78 3.83 3.43 -8.20
C LEU A 78 3.59 3.44 -9.70
N VAL A 79 4.05 2.41 -10.41
CA VAL A 79 4.00 2.38 -11.88
C VAL A 79 3.07 1.30 -12.42
N SER A 80 2.96 0.18 -11.73
CA SER A 80 2.18 -0.96 -12.17
C SER A 80 1.83 -1.88 -11.00
N TYR A 81 1.04 -2.90 -11.31
CA TYR A 81 0.68 -3.97 -10.38
C TYR A 81 0.91 -5.31 -11.07
N TYR A 82 1.02 -6.36 -10.28
CA TYR A 82 0.92 -7.73 -10.79
C TYR A 82 0.10 -8.58 -9.83
N GLY A 83 -0.60 -9.59 -10.36
CA GLY A 83 -1.30 -10.56 -9.52
C GLY A 83 -0.31 -11.47 -8.78
N CYS A 84 -0.42 -11.55 -7.46
CA CYS A 84 0.36 -12.50 -6.68
C CYS A 84 -0.14 -13.93 -6.98
N PRO A 85 0.71 -14.86 -7.45
CA PRO A 85 0.30 -16.23 -7.75
C PRO A 85 -0.05 -17.05 -6.49
N GLU A 86 0.41 -16.63 -5.30
CA GLU A 86 0.21 -17.37 -4.05
C GLU A 86 -1.10 -17.03 -3.36
N CYS A 87 -1.47 -15.75 -3.29
CA CYS A 87 -2.66 -15.28 -2.56
C CYS A 87 -3.72 -14.63 -3.45
N GLY A 88 -3.44 -14.47 -4.75
CA GLY A 88 -4.35 -13.81 -5.71
C GLY A 88 -4.53 -12.31 -5.50
N SER A 89 -3.80 -11.69 -4.57
CA SER A 89 -3.86 -10.24 -4.31
C SER A 89 -2.96 -9.46 -5.25
N TRP A 90 -3.23 -8.17 -5.43
CA TRP A 90 -2.38 -7.29 -6.22
C TRP A 90 -1.09 -6.96 -5.49
N VAL A 91 0.04 -7.01 -6.18
CA VAL A 91 1.32 -6.56 -5.65
C VAL A 91 1.71 -5.27 -6.36
N PRO A 92 1.88 -4.15 -5.64
CA PRO A 92 2.31 -2.90 -6.23
C PRO A 92 3.79 -2.95 -6.61
N THR A 93 4.10 -2.44 -7.80
CA THR A 93 5.45 -2.31 -8.33
C THR A 93 5.88 -0.85 -8.30
N PHE A 94 7.08 -0.63 -7.80
CA PHE A 94 7.66 0.70 -7.63
C PHE A 94 8.84 0.90 -8.57
N THR A 95 9.04 2.13 -9.03
CA THR A 95 10.28 2.58 -9.67
C THR A 95 10.86 3.76 -8.89
N GLU A 96 12.16 4.01 -9.03
CA GLU A 96 12.79 5.24 -8.54
C GLU A 96 12.18 6.46 -9.25
N ALA A 97 11.99 7.55 -8.50
CA ALA A 97 11.35 8.79 -8.96
C ALA A 97 12.26 9.67 -9.83
#